data_AF-A0A9W7LY10-F1
#
_entry.id   AF-A0A9W7LY10-F1
#
_cell.length_a   1.000
_cell.length_b   1.000
_cell.length_c   1.000
_cell.angle_alpha   90.00
_cell.angle_beta   90.00
_cell.angle_gamma   90.00
#
_symmetry.space_group_name_H-M   'P 1'
#
loop_
_entity.id
_entity.type
_entity.pdbx_description
1 polymer ?
#
loop_
_entity_poly.entity_id
_entity_poly.type
_entity_poly.pdbx_seq_one_letter_code
_entity_poly.pdbx_strand_id
1 'polypeptide(L)'
;MASKENKQKKLITGFLSSFYRSNPKSQKLKSEPAAPANNKPVSQIGIETEGIVGKVVDEGRKSVSHIETNLSSAISFLQVKVLVSDMPGFMQVHAFRCARRTYDSLEKFSSRHMAYNIKKEFDKVYGPTWHCIVGSNFGSFVTHSTGCFLYFSMEKLYILIFKTKVRRVAN
;
A
#
# COMPACT_ATOMS: atom_id res chain seq x y z
N MET A 1 38.27 -0.20 -9.38
CA MET A 1 37.01 0.60 -9.39
C MET A 1 36.22 0.51 -8.07
N ALA A 2 36.86 0.57 -6.89
CA ALA A 2 36.21 0.19 -5.61
C ALA A 2 35.58 1.34 -4.79
N SER A 3 35.80 2.61 -5.15
CA SER A 3 35.48 3.76 -4.29
C SER A 3 33.98 4.11 -4.22
N LYS A 4 33.23 3.97 -5.32
CA LYS A 4 31.81 4.40 -5.39
C LYS A 4 30.87 3.50 -4.57
N GLU A 5 31.13 2.19 -4.51
CA GLU A 5 30.25 1.23 -3.81
C GLU A 5 30.32 1.38 -2.28
N ASN A 6 31.49 1.67 -1.72
CA ASN A 6 31.67 1.88 -0.28
C ASN A 6 30.98 3.16 0.22
N LYS A 7 30.91 4.22 -0.61
CA LYS A 7 30.21 5.46 -0.23
C LYS A 7 28.70 5.24 -0.10
N GLN A 8 28.10 4.40 -0.96
CA GLN A 8 26.69 4.04 -0.87
C GLN A 8 26.39 3.19 0.37
N LYS A 9 27.25 2.19 0.69
CA LYS A 9 27.10 1.34 1.88
C LYS A 9 27.08 2.17 3.17
N LYS A 10 27.97 3.17 3.29
CA LYS A 10 28.08 4.04 4.48
C LYS A 10 26.89 5.00 4.68
N LEU A 11 26.23 5.42 3.60
CA LEU A 11 25.00 6.22 3.65
C LEU A 11 23.79 5.40 4.17
N ILE A 12 23.66 4.16 3.72
CA ILE A 12 22.53 3.29 4.12
C ILE A 12 22.68 2.84 5.58
N THR A 13 23.89 2.48 6.01
CA THR A 13 24.13 2.10 7.42
C THR A 13 24.01 3.28 8.38
N GLY A 14 24.38 4.51 7.96
CA GLY A 14 24.16 5.72 8.74
C GLY A 14 22.69 6.07 8.96
N PHE A 15 21.84 5.86 7.95
CA PHE A 15 20.39 6.06 8.09
C PHE A 15 19.76 5.05 9.07
N LEU A 16 20.19 3.78 9.04
CA LEU A 16 19.70 2.75 9.95
C LEU A 16 20.22 2.94 11.38
N SER A 17 21.50 3.27 11.57
CA SER A 17 22.07 3.45 12.91
C SER A 17 21.54 4.70 13.64
N SER A 18 21.24 5.77 12.90
CA SER A 18 20.61 6.98 13.48
C SER A 18 19.15 6.78 13.86
N PHE A 19 18.45 5.78 13.30
CA PHE A 19 17.06 5.46 13.64
C PHE A 19 16.94 4.52 14.85
N TYR A 20 17.93 3.63 15.04
CA TYR A 20 17.95 2.67 16.16
C TYR A 20 18.62 3.21 17.45
N ARG A 21 19.23 4.39 17.43
CA ARG A 21 19.88 4.96 18.61
C ARG A 21 18.99 6.01 19.29
N SER A 22 18.54 5.64 20.50
CA SER A 22 17.84 6.46 21.53
C SER A 22 16.31 6.38 21.57
N ASN A 23 15.76 5.47 22.40
CA ASN A 23 15.21 5.86 23.71
C ASN A 23 14.81 4.62 24.55
N PRO A 24 15.59 4.20 25.57
CA PRO A 24 15.20 3.14 26.48
C PRO A 24 14.46 3.71 27.70
N LYS A 25 13.13 3.87 27.62
CA LYS A 25 12.27 4.08 28.79
C LYS A 25 10.86 3.55 28.55
N SER A 26 10.55 2.44 29.21
CA SER A 26 9.28 1.73 29.15
C SER A 26 8.10 2.63 29.55
N GLN A 27 7.01 2.60 28.78
CA GLN A 27 5.71 3.04 29.26
C GLN A 27 4.71 1.87 29.24
N LYS A 28 4.00 1.75 30.37
CA LYS A 28 3.23 0.60 30.79
C LYS A 28 1.80 0.70 30.23
N LEU A 29 1.30 -0.37 29.64
CA LEU A 29 -0.11 -0.48 29.24
C LEU A 29 -1.01 -0.21 30.46
N LYS A 30 -1.95 0.74 30.35
CA LYS A 30 -3.01 0.96 31.35
C LYS A 30 -4.34 0.49 30.76
N SER A 31 -5.11 -0.19 31.58
CA SER A 31 -6.37 -0.84 31.25
C SER A 31 -7.57 0.13 31.18
N GLU A 32 -8.56 -0.31 30.42
CA GLU A 32 -9.91 0.23 30.24
C GLU A 32 -10.76 0.25 31.53
N PRO A 33 -11.77 1.14 31.60
CA PRO A 33 -13.01 0.90 32.34
C PRO A 33 -14.24 0.79 31.41
N ALA A 34 -15.09 -0.21 31.66
CA ALA A 34 -16.44 -0.36 31.10
C ALA A 34 -17.39 0.77 31.61
N ALA A 35 -18.67 0.94 31.22
CA ALA A 35 -19.74 0.08 30.70
C ALA A 35 -20.87 1.02 30.13
N PRO A 36 -22.16 0.64 29.92
CA PRO A 36 -22.82 -0.67 30.01
C PRO A 36 -23.70 -1.07 28.79
N ALA A 37 -24.17 -2.31 28.80
CA ALA A 37 -25.16 -2.84 27.86
C ALA A 37 -26.60 -2.74 28.41
N ASN A 38 -27.61 -2.76 27.54
CA ASN A 38 -28.95 -3.21 27.93
C ASN A 38 -29.76 -3.87 26.78
N ASN A 39 -29.67 -5.20 26.73
CA ASN A 39 -30.71 -6.21 26.42
C ASN A 39 -31.93 -5.88 25.51
N LYS A 40 -31.89 -6.44 24.28
CA LYS A 40 -32.76 -7.51 23.69
C LYS A 40 -34.26 -7.60 24.07
N PRO A 41 -35.17 -7.98 23.12
CA PRO A 41 -35.18 -9.35 22.57
C PRO A 41 -35.46 -9.51 21.06
N VAL A 42 -35.65 -10.77 20.63
CA VAL A 42 -35.72 -11.28 19.25
C VAL A 42 -37.08 -11.94 18.99
N SER A 43 -37.66 -11.75 17.80
CA SER A 43 -38.67 -12.61 17.14
C SER A 43 -38.63 -12.32 15.63
N GLN A 44 -38.33 -13.26 14.74
CA GLN A 44 -39.03 -14.48 14.28
C GLN A 44 -39.95 -14.28 13.07
N ILE A 45 -39.87 -15.29 12.19
CA ILE A 45 -40.35 -15.43 10.82
C ILE A 45 -41.89 -15.52 10.73
N GLY A 46 -42.47 -15.07 9.62
CA GLY A 46 -43.85 -15.35 9.18
C GLY A 46 -43.97 -15.24 7.65
N ILE A 47 -44.83 -16.05 7.02
CA ILE A 47 -45.02 -16.18 5.55
C ILE A 47 -46.47 -15.78 5.19
N GLU A 48 -46.74 -15.65 3.88
CA GLU A 48 -48.05 -15.62 3.17
C GLU A 48 -48.64 -14.23 2.86
N THR A 49 -49.40 -13.97 1.80
CA THR A 49 -49.37 -14.23 0.32
C THR A 49 -50.43 -13.27 -0.29
N GLU A 50 -50.57 -13.19 -1.63
CA GLU A 50 -51.58 -12.39 -2.38
C GLU A 50 -51.47 -10.84 -2.24
N GLY A 51 -51.42 -10.02 -3.29
CA GLY A 51 -51.30 -10.25 -4.73
C GLY A 51 -51.59 -8.94 -5.53
N ILE A 52 -50.98 -8.79 -6.72
CA ILE A 52 -51.41 -7.92 -7.87
C ILE A 52 -51.38 -6.38 -7.64
N VAL A 53 -50.92 -5.46 -8.52
CA VAL A 53 -50.07 -5.35 -9.74
C VAL A 53 -49.70 -3.84 -9.86
N GLY A 54 -48.61 -3.34 -10.44
CA GLY A 54 -47.45 -3.94 -11.11
C GLY A 54 -46.97 -3.08 -12.31
N LYS A 55 -45.69 -2.66 -12.37
CA LYS A 55 -45.08 -1.98 -13.56
C LYS A 55 -43.59 -2.32 -13.71
N VAL A 56 -43.09 -2.23 -14.94
CA VAL A 56 -41.85 -2.83 -15.45
C VAL A 56 -40.66 -1.85 -15.43
N VAL A 57 -39.43 -2.41 -15.34
CA VAL A 57 -38.08 -1.84 -15.59
C VAL A 57 -37.64 -0.58 -14.81
N ASP A 58 -36.46 -0.66 -14.16
CA ASP A 58 -35.26 -0.02 -14.73
C ASP A 58 -33.96 -0.69 -14.26
N GLU A 59 -32.97 -0.74 -15.15
CA GLU A 59 -31.69 -1.43 -15.03
C GLU A 59 -30.58 -0.44 -14.60
N GLY A 60 -30.78 0.16 -13.42
CA GLY A 60 -30.21 1.47 -13.06
C GLY A 60 -29.12 1.51 -11.99
N ARG A 61 -27.96 0.87 -12.20
CA ARG A 61 -26.69 1.23 -11.49
C ARG A 61 -25.48 1.30 -12.43
N LYS A 62 -25.63 2.03 -13.54
CA LYS A 62 -24.54 2.32 -14.49
C LYS A 62 -23.69 3.51 -14.06
N SER A 63 -22.78 3.33 -13.10
CA SER A 63 -21.57 4.18 -12.94
C SER A 63 -20.57 3.64 -11.91
N VAL A 64 -20.10 2.39 -12.05
CA VAL A 64 -18.75 2.09 -11.55
C VAL A 64 -17.80 2.86 -12.45
N SER A 65 -16.97 3.74 -11.90
CA SER A 65 -16.16 4.61 -12.75
C SER A 65 -15.20 3.76 -13.60
N HIS A 66 -14.96 4.15 -14.85
CA HIS A 66 -14.02 3.41 -15.72
C HIS A 66 -12.64 3.22 -15.06
N ILE A 67 -12.24 4.11 -14.15
CA ILE A 67 -10.99 4.04 -13.39
C ILE A 67 -11.04 2.91 -12.34
N GLU A 68 -12.15 2.74 -11.61
CA GLU A 68 -12.33 1.66 -10.64
C GLU A 68 -12.38 0.29 -11.31
N THR A 69 -13.06 0.15 -12.45
CA THR A 69 -13.06 -1.08 -13.25
C THR A 69 -11.63 -1.44 -13.65
N ASN A 70 -10.86 -0.47 -14.17
CA ASN A 70 -9.45 -0.69 -14.53
C ASN A 70 -8.57 -1.07 -13.31
N LEU A 71 -8.79 -0.47 -12.14
CA LEU A 71 -8.04 -0.81 -10.93
C LEU A 71 -8.35 -2.23 -10.46
N SER A 72 -9.64 -2.60 -10.36
CA SER A 72 -10.06 -3.94 -9.96
C SER A 72 -9.54 -5.01 -10.91
N SER A 73 -9.68 -4.81 -12.23
CA SER A 73 -9.15 -5.73 -13.23
C SER A 73 -7.62 -5.87 -13.14
N ALA A 74 -6.88 -4.78 -12.92
CA ALA A 74 -5.44 -4.82 -12.76
C ALA A 74 -5.01 -5.58 -11.49
N ILE A 75 -5.73 -5.41 -10.37
CA ILE A 75 -5.45 -6.14 -9.12
C ILE A 75 -5.60 -7.65 -9.33
N SER A 76 -6.71 -8.09 -9.92
CA SER A 76 -6.96 -9.51 -10.21
C SER A 76 -5.97 -10.08 -11.23
N PHE A 77 -5.75 -9.40 -12.36
CA PHE A 77 -4.88 -9.88 -13.44
C PHE A 77 -3.41 -9.97 -13.02
N LEU A 78 -2.92 -9.02 -12.21
CA LEU A 78 -1.52 -8.96 -11.77
C LEU A 78 -1.27 -9.75 -10.47
N GLN A 79 -2.29 -10.44 -9.94
CA GLN A 79 -2.25 -11.21 -8.68
C GLN A 79 -1.73 -10.35 -7.51
N VAL A 80 -2.25 -9.14 -7.42
CA VAL A 80 -1.91 -8.17 -6.38
C VAL A 80 -2.95 -8.24 -5.25
N LYS A 81 -2.49 -8.04 -4.01
CA LYS A 81 -3.35 -7.73 -2.87
C LYS A 81 -2.91 -6.40 -2.26
N VAL A 82 -3.75 -5.38 -2.36
CA VAL A 82 -3.53 -4.10 -1.67
C VAL A 82 -3.75 -4.30 -0.18
N LEU A 83 -2.81 -3.83 0.63
CA LEU A 83 -2.83 -3.95 2.09
C LEU A 83 -3.19 -2.60 2.73
N VAL A 84 -2.55 -1.52 2.27
CA VAL A 84 -2.85 -0.13 2.62
C VAL A 84 -2.55 0.75 1.41
N SER A 85 -3.38 1.75 1.12
CA SER A 85 -3.12 2.74 0.06
C SER A 85 -3.54 4.14 0.49
N ASP A 86 -2.63 5.09 0.27
CA ASP A 86 -2.87 6.53 0.20
C ASP A 86 -2.22 7.03 -1.09
N MET A 87 -2.79 6.60 -2.24
CA MET A 87 -2.48 7.12 -3.57
C MET A 87 -3.64 6.85 -4.55
N PRO A 88 -3.83 7.70 -5.58
CA PRO A 88 -4.93 7.55 -6.54
C PRO A 88 -4.78 6.29 -7.42
N GLY A 89 -5.91 5.73 -7.86
CA GLY A 89 -5.96 4.42 -8.54
C GLY A 89 -5.04 4.27 -9.76
N PHE A 90 -4.89 5.31 -10.59
CA PHE A 90 -3.97 5.27 -11.74
C PHE A 90 -2.50 5.05 -11.32
N MET A 91 -2.12 5.62 -10.16
CA MET A 91 -0.77 5.51 -9.61
C MET A 91 -0.54 4.10 -9.02
N GLN A 92 -1.58 3.50 -8.42
CA GLN A 92 -1.57 2.11 -7.98
C GLN A 92 -1.40 1.15 -9.17
N VAL A 93 -2.20 1.31 -10.22
CA VAL A 93 -2.07 0.50 -11.47
C VAL A 93 -0.67 0.64 -12.06
N HIS A 94 -0.08 1.85 -12.05
CA HIS A 94 1.30 2.02 -12.50
C HIS A 94 2.31 1.28 -11.59
N ALA A 95 2.16 1.33 -10.27
CA ALA A 95 3.00 0.57 -9.33
C ALA A 95 2.92 -0.94 -9.61
N PHE A 96 1.71 -1.49 -9.77
CA PHE A 96 1.50 -2.92 -10.02
C PHE A 96 2.13 -3.35 -11.35
N ARG A 97 1.92 -2.57 -12.43
CA ARG A 97 2.51 -2.86 -13.75
C ARG A 97 4.04 -2.74 -13.75
N CYS A 98 4.60 -1.82 -12.97
CA CYS A 98 6.06 -1.67 -12.82
C CYS A 98 6.67 -2.85 -12.05
N ALA A 99 6.02 -3.29 -10.96
CA ALA A 99 6.41 -4.45 -10.19
C ALA A 99 6.33 -5.74 -11.03
N ARG A 100 5.19 -5.98 -11.69
CA ARG A 100 4.98 -7.16 -12.55
C ARG A 100 6.01 -7.22 -13.68
N ARG A 101 6.17 -6.14 -14.45
CA ARG A 101 7.18 -6.06 -15.54
C ARG A 101 8.58 -6.38 -15.03
N THR A 102 8.95 -5.86 -13.86
CA THR A 102 10.28 -6.13 -13.30
C THR A 102 10.42 -7.57 -12.85
N TYR A 103 9.39 -8.14 -12.23
CA TYR A 103 9.35 -9.56 -11.83
C TYR A 103 9.52 -10.49 -13.03
N ASP A 104 8.74 -10.27 -14.10
CA ASP A 104 8.78 -11.09 -15.32
C ASP A 104 10.09 -10.92 -16.12
N SER A 105 10.79 -9.78 -15.99
CA SER A 105 12.04 -9.49 -16.70
C SER A 105 13.31 -10.11 -16.10
N LEU A 106 13.24 -10.65 -14.89
CA LEU A 106 14.42 -11.11 -14.14
C LEU A 106 14.51 -12.63 -14.14
N GLU A 107 15.41 -13.20 -14.95
CA GLU A 107 15.73 -14.64 -14.98
C GLU A 107 15.99 -15.22 -13.58
N LYS A 108 16.66 -14.42 -12.72
CA LYS A 108 16.81 -14.70 -11.30
C LYS A 108 16.26 -13.55 -10.48
N PHE A 109 15.23 -13.84 -9.69
CA PHE A 109 14.59 -12.87 -8.82
C PHE A 109 15.58 -12.13 -7.91
N SER A 110 15.46 -10.80 -7.86
CA SER A 110 16.28 -9.94 -7.01
C SER A 110 15.45 -8.78 -6.45
N SER A 111 15.08 -8.86 -5.17
CA SER A 111 14.32 -7.80 -4.46
C SER A 111 14.97 -6.43 -4.58
N ARG A 112 16.31 -6.38 -4.55
CA ARG A 112 17.11 -5.16 -4.71
C ARG A 112 16.91 -4.49 -6.08
N HIS A 113 16.94 -5.26 -7.16
CA HIS A 113 16.75 -4.73 -8.52
C HIS A 113 15.32 -4.25 -8.73
N MET A 114 14.33 -4.98 -8.21
CA MET A 114 12.94 -4.57 -8.27
C MET A 114 12.66 -3.30 -7.46
N ALA A 115 13.15 -3.20 -6.22
CA ALA A 115 13.05 -1.97 -5.44
C ALA A 115 13.70 -0.77 -6.15
N TYR A 116 14.87 -0.98 -6.78
CA TYR A 116 15.54 0.04 -7.58
C TYR A 116 14.73 0.46 -8.81
N ASN A 117 14.20 -0.49 -9.59
CA ASN A 117 13.44 -0.20 -10.81
C ASN A 117 12.14 0.55 -10.51
N ILE A 118 11.36 0.10 -9.52
CA ILE A 118 10.11 0.76 -9.13
C ILE A 118 10.41 2.19 -8.61
N LYS A 119 11.40 2.34 -7.73
CA LYS A 119 11.84 3.66 -7.24
C LYS A 119 12.26 4.58 -8.39
N LYS A 120 13.08 4.09 -9.32
CA LYS A 120 13.61 4.85 -10.47
C LYS A 120 12.49 5.34 -11.39
N GLU A 121 11.50 4.50 -11.68
CA GLU A 121 10.36 4.90 -12.52
C GLU A 121 9.47 5.93 -11.80
N PHE A 122 9.24 5.76 -10.50
CA PHE A 122 8.45 6.71 -9.71
C PHE A 122 9.15 8.07 -9.50
N ASP A 123 10.47 8.09 -9.27
CA ASP A 123 11.28 9.31 -9.25
C ASP A 123 11.22 10.04 -10.60
N LYS A 124 11.25 9.30 -11.72
CA LYS A 124 11.19 9.84 -13.08
C LYS A 124 9.82 10.43 -13.43
N VAL A 125 8.74 9.74 -13.08
CA VAL A 125 7.37 10.10 -13.50
C VAL A 125 6.67 11.04 -12.52
N TYR A 126 6.91 10.92 -11.21
CA TYR A 126 6.24 11.72 -10.18
C TYR A 126 7.20 12.60 -9.37
N GLY A 127 8.46 12.73 -9.83
CA GLY A 127 9.51 13.52 -9.22
C GLY A 127 10.07 12.94 -7.92
N PRO A 128 11.36 13.15 -7.62
CA PRO A 128 11.99 12.64 -6.40
C PRO A 128 11.45 13.31 -5.12
N THR A 129 11.64 12.74 -3.92
CA THR A 129 12.38 11.49 -3.63
C THR A 129 11.42 10.39 -3.17
N TRP A 130 11.24 9.39 -4.01
CA TRP A 130 10.55 8.14 -3.66
C TRP A 130 11.48 7.16 -2.99
N HIS A 131 10.90 6.28 -2.18
CA HIS A 131 11.54 5.15 -1.52
C HIS A 131 10.73 3.90 -1.82
N CYS A 132 11.41 2.77 -2.03
CA CYS A 132 10.76 1.48 -2.26
C CYS A 132 11.46 0.41 -1.41
N ILE A 133 10.69 -0.41 -0.71
CA ILE A 133 11.14 -1.54 0.09
C ILE A 133 10.46 -2.79 -0.47
N VAL A 134 11.22 -3.86 -0.70
CA VAL A 134 10.70 -5.15 -1.13
C VAL A 134 11.36 -6.29 -0.37
N GLY A 135 10.55 -7.22 0.14
CA GLY A 135 11.02 -8.42 0.82
C GLY A 135 9.89 -9.40 1.13
N SER A 136 10.23 -10.60 1.59
CA SER A 136 9.26 -11.65 1.94
C SER A 136 8.53 -11.38 3.25
N ASN A 137 9.10 -10.55 4.14
CA ASN A 137 8.46 -10.02 5.34
C ASN A 137 9.24 -8.80 5.85
N PHE A 138 8.55 -7.76 6.34
CA PHE A 138 9.15 -6.61 7.03
C PHE A 138 8.13 -5.82 7.84
N GLY A 139 8.59 -5.15 8.89
CA GLY A 139 7.85 -4.08 9.57
C GLY A 139 8.28 -2.70 9.07
N SER A 140 7.37 -1.72 9.09
CA SER A 140 7.66 -0.35 8.66
C SER A 140 6.84 0.68 9.44
N PHE A 141 7.49 1.74 9.91
CA PHE A 141 6.82 2.92 10.47
C PHE A 141 7.43 4.15 9.77
N VAL A 142 6.70 4.75 8.84
CA VAL A 142 7.23 5.79 7.94
C VAL A 142 6.30 6.99 7.79
N THR A 143 6.87 8.19 7.93
CA THR A 143 6.20 9.45 7.59
C THR A 143 6.26 9.66 6.08
N HIS A 144 5.11 9.78 5.43
CA HIS A 144 4.99 9.96 3.98
C HIS A 144 4.23 11.24 3.63
N SER A 145 4.26 11.60 2.35
CA SER A 145 3.43 12.67 1.78
C SER A 145 2.06 12.10 1.43
N THR A 146 1.00 12.84 1.75
CA THR A 146 -0.38 12.52 1.38
C THR A 146 -0.52 12.22 -0.11
N GLY A 147 -1.26 11.18 -0.48
CA GLY A 147 -1.45 10.73 -1.85
C GLY A 147 -0.21 10.06 -2.47
N CYS A 148 0.82 9.74 -1.68
CA CYS A 148 2.06 9.13 -2.14
C CYS A 148 2.53 7.97 -1.24
N PHE A 149 1.64 7.05 -0.88
CA PHE A 149 1.97 5.82 -0.14
C PHE A 149 1.16 4.62 -0.64
N LEU A 150 1.81 3.47 -0.81
CA LEU A 150 1.17 2.21 -1.17
C LEU A 150 1.92 1.03 -0.57
N TYR A 151 1.19 0.15 0.11
CA TYR A 151 1.64 -1.15 0.60
C TYR A 151 0.79 -2.26 0.00
N PHE A 152 1.42 -3.19 -0.71
CA PHE A 152 0.76 -4.31 -1.37
C PHE A 152 1.63 -5.56 -1.36
N SER A 153 1.02 -6.72 -1.59
CA SER A 153 1.74 -7.95 -1.91
C SER A 153 1.49 -8.38 -3.34
N MET A 154 2.48 -9.03 -3.94
CA MET A 154 2.43 -9.66 -5.26
C MET A 154 3.25 -10.96 -5.18
N GLU A 155 2.70 -12.09 -5.62
CA GLU A 155 3.30 -13.42 -5.41
C GLU A 155 3.60 -13.66 -3.91
N LYS A 156 4.85 -13.98 -3.54
CA LYS A 156 5.32 -14.20 -2.15
C LYS A 156 6.06 -12.98 -1.56
N LEU A 157 5.80 -11.79 -2.10
CA LEU A 157 6.59 -10.59 -1.85
C LEU A 157 5.70 -9.43 -1.39
N TYR A 158 6.18 -8.71 -0.39
CA TYR A 158 5.61 -7.47 0.07
C TYR A 158 6.37 -6.29 -0.53
N ILE A 159 5.64 -5.27 -1.00
CA ILE A 159 6.17 -4.10 -1.69
C ILE A 159 5.57 -2.86 -1.02
N LEU A 160 6.44 -2.00 -0.50
CA LEU A 160 6.08 -0.72 0.09
C LEU A 160 6.75 0.39 -0.71
N ILE A 161 5.97 1.32 -1.26
CA ILE A 161 6.46 2.50 -1.96
C ILE A 161 5.86 3.78 -1.38
N PHE A 162 6.70 4.78 -1.10
CA PHE A 162 6.27 6.05 -0.53
C PHE A 162 7.18 7.23 -0.89
N LYS A 163 6.64 8.46 -0.84
CA LYS A 163 7.40 9.71 -1.06
C LYS A 163 7.53 10.52 0.22
N THR A 164 8.74 10.95 0.59
CA THR A 164 8.95 11.80 1.77
C THR A 164 8.97 13.30 1.42
N LYS A 165 8.46 14.15 2.32
CA LYS A 165 8.62 15.61 2.21
C LYS A 165 10.05 16.00 2.60
N VAL A 166 10.88 16.34 1.62
CA VAL A 166 12.23 16.88 1.87
C VAL A 166 12.14 18.38 2.10
N ARG A 167 12.28 18.83 3.36
CA ARG A 167 12.56 20.25 3.64
C ARG A 167 14.05 20.50 3.41
N ARG A 168 14.39 21.37 2.46
CA ARG A 168 15.75 21.92 2.37
C ARG A 168 15.91 22.92 3.52
N VAL A 169 16.93 22.72 4.35
CA VAL A 169 17.42 23.77 5.24
C VAL A 169 18.21 24.73 4.36
N ALA A 170 17.84 26.01 4.36
CA ALA A 170 18.69 27.05 3.80
C ALA A 170 19.81 27.33 4.81
N ASN A 171 21.05 27.33 4.34
CA ASN A 171 22.22 27.78 5.08
C ASN A 171 22.58 29.19 4.62
#